data_AF-A0A132AES2-F1
#
_entry.id   AF-A0A132AES2-F1
#
_cell.length_a   1.000
_cell.length_b   1.000
_cell.length_c   1.000
_cell.angle_alpha   90.00
_cell.angle_beta   90.00
_cell.angle_gamma   90.00
#
_symmetry.space_group_name_H-M   'P 1'
#
loop_
_entity.id
_entity.type
_entity.pdbx_description
1 polymer ?
#
loop_
_entity_poly.entity_id
_entity_poly.type
_entity_poly.pdbx_seq_one_letter_code
_entity_poly.pdbx_strand_id
1 'polypeptide(L)'
;MLDMHPLVIAELVGSALSIFSMLIAIRRRDDGILTGFLSFVGWISMFTSRVIVFALVALIISHWIFLLCSIHVLVFTVWVYMIAMKALEDDVSPNRSKKRGIHTLILIFFFFGLPSLVLWPYMFHLKEKQRPLKFLIVMFVENTLMILFWYFMRTTDSRKDFFLLILVIVTTVVATLFLSLYFCCKPSKVDQVVLHDMRYTDKESYGIYFEFCDIVFNLNVQKEVKELLDVIRENPELTTPKISTQAS
;
A
#
# COMPACT_ATOMS: atom_id res chain seq x y z
N MET A 1 -32.75 -19.52 -2.43
CA MET A 1 -31.51 -20.10 -1.89
C MET A 1 -30.52 -20.19 -3.03
N LEU A 2 -29.39 -19.47 -2.94
CA LEU A 2 -28.31 -19.59 -3.92
C LEU A 2 -27.44 -20.76 -3.50
N ASP A 3 -27.54 -21.90 -4.19
CA ASP A 3 -26.54 -22.95 -4.11
C ASP A 3 -25.26 -22.44 -4.79
N MET A 4 -24.45 -21.69 -4.04
CA MET A 4 -23.10 -21.36 -4.47
C MET A 4 -22.29 -22.66 -4.44
N HIS A 5 -21.74 -23.04 -5.60
CA HIS A 5 -20.88 -24.21 -5.72
C HIS A 5 -19.75 -24.13 -4.68
N PRO A 6 -19.41 -25.23 -3.97
CA PRO A 6 -18.37 -25.22 -2.93
C PRO A 6 -17.02 -24.69 -3.43
N LEU A 7 -16.75 -24.82 -4.73
CA LEU A 7 -15.59 -24.25 -5.40
C LEU A 7 -15.57 -22.71 -5.35
N VAL A 8 -16.70 -22.06 -5.65
CA VAL A 8 -16.82 -20.59 -5.64
C VAL A 8 -16.67 -20.06 -4.21
N ILE A 9 -17.21 -20.78 -3.23
CA ILE A 9 -17.04 -20.43 -1.82
C ILE A 9 -15.56 -20.54 -1.42
N ALA A 10 -14.87 -21.61 -1.82
CA ALA A 10 -13.44 -21.78 -1.55
C ALA A 10 -12.58 -20.70 -2.21
N GLU A 11 -12.87 -20.33 -3.46
CA GLU A 11 -12.18 -19.23 -4.17
C GLU A 11 -12.41 -17.89 -3.49
N LEU A 12 -13.64 -17.60 -3.06
CA LEU A 12 -13.98 -16.38 -2.34
C LEU A 12 -13.24 -16.32 -0.99
N VAL A 13 -13.24 -17.41 -0.23
CA VAL A 13 -12.54 -17.51 1.06
C VAL A 13 -11.03 -17.37 0.86
N GLY A 14 -10.46 -18.06 -0.11
CA GLY A 14 -9.02 -17.97 -0.43
C GLY A 14 -8.61 -16.55 -0.83
N SER A 15 -9.41 -15.89 -1.67
CA SER A 15 -9.16 -14.50 -2.09
C SER A 15 -9.28 -13.53 -0.92
N ALA A 16 -10.30 -13.68 -0.08
CA ALA A 16 -10.48 -12.86 1.12
C ALA A 16 -9.34 -13.05 2.12
N LEU A 17 -8.88 -14.29 2.33
CA LEU A 17 -7.73 -14.59 3.19
C LEU A 17 -6.41 -14.05 2.63
N SER A 18 -6.22 -14.10 1.31
CA SER A 18 -5.06 -13.50 0.64
C SER A 18 -5.04 -11.97 0.82
N ILE A 19 -6.18 -11.31 0.59
CA ILE A 19 -6.33 -9.87 0.85
C ILE A 19 -6.08 -9.57 2.32
N PHE A 20 -6.66 -10.35 3.24
CA PHE A 20 -6.47 -10.15 4.67
C PHE A 20 -5.02 -10.35 5.12
N SER A 21 -4.35 -11.38 4.60
CA SER A 21 -2.91 -11.61 4.83
C SER A 21 -2.07 -10.45 4.33
N MET A 22 -2.38 -9.93 3.15
CA MET A 22 -1.71 -8.77 2.57
C MET A 22 -1.98 -7.49 3.37
N LEU A 23 -3.22 -7.29 3.85
CA LEU A 23 -3.57 -6.19 4.74
C LEU A 23 -2.85 -6.27 6.08
N ILE A 24 -2.69 -7.47 6.65
CA ILE A 24 -1.87 -7.68 7.85
C ILE A 24 -0.39 -7.40 7.56
N ALA A 25 0.12 -7.84 6.41
CA ALA A 25 1.50 -7.58 6.02
C ALA A 25 1.78 -6.08 5.80
N ILE A 26 0.77 -5.32 5.34
CA ILE A 26 0.82 -3.86 5.20
C ILE A 26 0.61 -3.16 6.54
N ARG A 27 -0.22 -3.73 7.43
CA ARG A 27 -0.43 -3.22 8.79
C ARG A 27 0.86 -3.41 9.57
N ARG A 28 1.57 -2.31 9.74
CA ARG A 28 2.79 -2.35 10.53
C ARG A 28 2.46 -2.50 12.01
N ARG A 29 3.32 -3.23 12.70
CA ARG A 29 3.27 -3.45 14.15
C ARG A 29 3.39 -2.14 14.95
N ASP A 30 3.84 -1.06 14.31
CA ASP A 30 4.00 0.29 14.86
C ASP A 30 2.72 1.14 14.83
N ASP A 31 1.66 0.69 14.16
CA ASP A 31 0.41 1.45 14.08
C ASP A 31 -0.32 1.41 15.44
N GLY A 32 -0.52 2.59 16.03
CA GLY A 32 -1.40 2.76 17.19
C GLY A 32 -2.84 2.38 16.86
N ILE A 33 -3.68 2.27 17.89
CA ILE A 33 -5.08 1.79 17.74
C ILE A 33 -5.84 2.60 16.67
N LEU A 34 -5.72 3.93 16.71
CA LEU A 34 -6.41 4.82 15.77
C LEU A 34 -5.88 4.68 14.34
N THR A 35 -4.56 4.75 14.13
CA THR A 35 -3.99 4.64 12.77
C THR A 35 -4.19 3.24 12.19
N GLY A 36 -4.14 2.21 13.03
CA GLY A 36 -4.48 0.84 12.66
C GLY A 36 -5.93 0.68 12.22
N PHE A 37 -6.88 1.29 12.93
CA PHE A 37 -8.29 1.30 12.53
C PHE A 37 -8.51 2.06 11.21
N LEU A 38 -7.94 3.26 11.07
CA LEU A 38 -8.04 4.05 9.85
C LEU A 38 -7.47 3.31 8.63
N SER A 39 -6.30 2.69 8.78
CA SER A 39 -5.66 1.87 7.75
C SER A 39 -6.54 0.67 7.38
N PHE A 40 -7.02 -0.08 8.37
CA PHE A 40 -7.82 -1.29 8.14
C PHE A 40 -9.11 -0.99 7.38
N VAL A 41 -9.90 -0.03 7.85
CA VAL A 41 -11.16 0.36 7.20
C VAL A 41 -10.87 0.98 5.83
N GLY A 42 -9.89 1.85 5.73
CA GLY A 42 -9.52 2.52 4.50
C GLY A 42 -9.14 1.54 3.39
N TRP A 43 -8.26 0.58 3.69
CA TRP A 43 -7.83 -0.40 2.71
C TRP A 43 -8.95 -1.38 2.36
N ILE A 44 -9.67 -1.99 3.32
CA ILE A 44 -10.80 -2.90 2.99
C ILE A 44 -11.82 -2.21 2.08
N SER A 45 -12.13 -0.94 2.37
CA SER A 45 -13.02 -0.14 1.55
C SER A 45 -12.46 0.07 0.14
N MET A 46 -11.16 0.35 -0.01
CA MET A 46 -10.49 0.46 -1.31
C MET A 46 -10.55 -0.86 -2.10
N PHE A 47 -10.20 -1.98 -1.46
CA PHE A 47 -10.29 -3.32 -2.06
C PHE A 47 -11.69 -3.61 -2.58
N THR A 48 -12.69 -3.40 -1.73
CA THR A 48 -14.10 -3.62 -2.06
C THR A 48 -14.52 -2.76 -3.24
N SER A 49 -14.20 -1.47 -3.21
CA SER A 49 -14.54 -0.54 -4.29
C SER A 49 -13.94 -0.97 -5.64
N ARG A 50 -12.67 -1.42 -5.63
CA ARG A 50 -11.94 -1.80 -6.84
C ARG A 50 -12.45 -3.09 -7.46
N VAL A 51 -12.66 -4.11 -6.63
CA VAL A 51 -13.17 -5.40 -7.11
C VAL A 51 -14.56 -5.21 -7.73
N ILE A 52 -15.44 -4.47 -7.06
CA ILE A 52 -16.81 -4.28 -7.56
C ILE A 52 -16.82 -3.40 -8.82
N VAL A 53 -16.03 -2.33 -8.90
CA VAL A 53 -16.02 -1.48 -10.10
C VAL A 53 -15.46 -2.23 -11.32
N PHE A 54 -14.43 -3.06 -11.14
CA PHE A 54 -13.93 -3.92 -12.22
C PHE A 54 -14.97 -4.95 -12.65
N ALA A 55 -15.68 -5.56 -11.69
CA ALA A 55 -16.75 -6.50 -11.99
C ALA A 55 -17.88 -5.83 -12.79
N LEU A 56 -18.31 -4.62 -12.41
CA LEU A 56 -19.32 -3.85 -13.13
C LEU A 56 -18.87 -3.53 -14.56
N VAL A 57 -17.66 -2.98 -14.73
CA VAL A 57 -17.13 -2.64 -16.06
C VAL A 57 -16.92 -3.88 -16.94
N ALA A 58 -16.53 -5.01 -16.36
CA ALA A 58 -16.35 -6.28 -17.07
C ALA A 58 -17.67 -6.79 -17.69
N LEU A 59 -18.84 -6.43 -17.15
CA LEU A 59 -20.14 -6.74 -17.76
C LEU A 59 -20.32 -6.06 -19.13
N ILE A 60 -19.65 -4.93 -19.36
CA ILE A 60 -19.76 -4.15 -20.60
C ILE A 60 -18.63 -4.51 -21.56
N ILE A 61 -17.39 -4.49 -21.09
CA ILE A 61 -16.21 -4.58 -21.96
C ILE A 61 -15.36 -5.85 -21.74
N SER A 62 -15.91 -6.88 -21.10
CA SER A 62 -15.37 -8.24 -20.92
C SER A 62 -13.83 -8.36 -20.99
N HIS A 63 -13.23 -8.48 -22.17
CA HIS A 63 -11.79 -8.72 -22.34
C HIS A 63 -10.92 -7.43 -22.26
N TRP A 64 -11.49 -6.26 -22.54
CA TRP A 64 -10.76 -4.98 -22.53
C TRP A 64 -10.41 -4.49 -21.12
N ILE A 65 -11.08 -5.00 -20.08
CA ILE A 65 -10.72 -4.69 -18.69
C ILE A 65 -9.29 -5.16 -18.38
N PHE A 66 -8.86 -6.28 -18.97
CA PHE A 66 -7.49 -6.76 -18.82
C PHE A 66 -6.47 -5.77 -19.41
N LEU A 67 -6.80 -5.17 -20.56
CA LEU A 67 -5.95 -4.16 -21.17
C LEU A 67 -5.86 -2.90 -20.30
N LEU A 68 -6.99 -2.42 -19.77
CA LEU A 68 -7.01 -1.26 -18.86
C LEU A 68 -6.17 -1.52 -17.60
N CYS A 69 -6.35 -2.69 -16.96
CA CYS A 69 -5.54 -3.09 -15.81
C CYS A 69 -4.06 -3.20 -16.18
N SER A 70 -3.73 -3.76 -17.34
CA SER A 70 -2.34 -3.87 -17.81
C SER A 70 -1.70 -2.51 -18.01
N ILE A 71 -2.41 -1.54 -18.59
CA ILE A 71 -1.92 -0.16 -18.74
C ILE A 71 -1.63 0.46 -17.37
N HIS A 72 -2.57 0.34 -16.42
CA HIS A 72 -2.36 0.84 -15.05
C HIS A 72 -1.10 0.24 -14.42
N VAL A 73 -0.98 -1.09 -14.44
CA VAL A 73 0.16 -1.83 -13.87
C VAL A 73 1.47 -1.38 -14.50
N LEU A 74 1.52 -1.20 -15.82
CA LEU A 74 2.71 -0.73 -16.53
C LEU A 74 3.08 0.71 -16.15
N VAL A 75 2.10 1.62 -16.08
CA VAL A 75 2.32 3.02 -15.66
C VAL A 75 2.90 3.06 -14.25
N PHE A 76 2.34 2.29 -13.32
CA PHE A 76 2.83 2.20 -11.95
C PHE A 76 4.19 1.53 -11.83
N THR A 77 4.46 0.50 -12.62
CA THR A 77 5.77 -0.15 -12.70
C THR A 77 6.84 0.84 -13.16
N VAL A 78 6.57 1.60 -14.23
CA VAL A 78 7.46 2.64 -14.71
C VAL A 78 7.64 3.73 -13.66
N TRP A 79 6.57 4.16 -13.00
CA TRP A 79 6.64 5.19 -11.96
C TRP A 79 7.52 4.76 -10.79
N VAL A 80 7.35 3.54 -10.28
CA VAL A 80 8.17 2.99 -9.19
C VAL A 80 9.61 2.77 -9.63
N TYR A 81 9.83 2.31 -10.87
CA TYR A 81 11.17 2.20 -11.44
C TYR A 81 11.89 3.56 -11.46
N MET A 82 11.23 4.63 -11.87
CA MET A 82 11.81 5.98 -11.82
C MET A 82 12.16 6.42 -10.38
N ILE A 83 11.33 6.04 -9.40
CA ILE A 83 11.63 6.30 -7.97
C ILE A 83 12.87 5.52 -7.53
N ALA A 84 12.96 4.24 -7.88
CA ALA A 84 14.08 3.37 -7.54
C ALA A 84 15.39 3.87 -8.16
N MET A 85 15.35 4.26 -9.43
CA MET A 85 16.51 4.80 -10.15
C MET A 85 17.01 6.10 -9.52
N LYS A 86 16.11 7.00 -9.14
CA LYS A 86 16.48 8.22 -8.43
C LYS A 86 17.10 7.94 -7.05
N ALA A 87 16.50 7.02 -6.28
CA ALA A 87 17.04 6.62 -4.98
C ALA A 87 18.44 5.99 -5.10
N LEU A 88 18.70 5.25 -6.19
CA LEU A 88 20.01 4.67 -6.47
C LEU A 88 21.06 5.70 -6.90
N GLU A 89 20.65 6.78 -7.58
CA GLU A 89 21.52 7.89 -8.01
C GLU A 89 21.94 8.79 -6.86
N ASP A 90 21.03 9.02 -5.90
CA ASP A 90 21.29 9.86 -4.72
C ASP A 90 22.27 9.20 -3.71
N ASP A 91 22.81 8.03 -4.02
CA ASP A 91 23.63 7.22 -3.13
C ASP A 91 25.07 7.04 -3.65
N VAL A 92 26.04 7.29 -2.77
CA VAL A 92 27.46 7.55 -3.11
C VAL A 92 28.26 6.26 -3.36
N SER A 93 27.75 5.06 -3.05
CA SER A 93 28.58 3.85 -3.09
C SER A 93 28.84 3.28 -4.51
N PRO A 94 30.09 2.88 -4.85
CA PRO A 94 30.52 2.59 -6.23
C PRO A 94 30.10 1.23 -6.82
N ASN A 95 29.52 0.30 -6.04
CA ASN A 95 29.33 -1.10 -6.47
C ASN A 95 28.04 -1.37 -7.30
N ARG A 96 27.45 -0.35 -7.93
CA ARG A 96 26.01 -0.32 -8.27
C ARG A 96 25.60 -0.46 -9.74
N SER A 97 26.54 -0.44 -10.69
CA SER A 97 26.18 -0.60 -12.11
C SER A 97 25.49 -1.94 -12.41
N LYS A 98 25.63 -2.95 -11.54
CA LYS A 98 25.01 -4.28 -11.65
C LYS A 98 23.52 -4.36 -11.26
N LYS A 99 22.96 -3.39 -10.51
CA LYS A 99 21.52 -3.40 -10.11
C LYS A 99 20.59 -2.73 -11.13
N ARG A 100 21.14 -2.10 -12.17
CA ARG A 100 20.40 -1.53 -13.31
C ARG A 100 20.15 -2.64 -14.33
N GLY A 101 19.09 -3.42 -14.14
CA GLY A 101 18.80 -4.55 -15.02
C GLY A 101 17.34 -4.95 -15.03
N ILE A 102 16.99 -5.78 -16.02
CA ILE A 102 15.64 -6.32 -16.24
C ILE A 102 15.09 -7.00 -14.98
N HIS A 103 15.94 -7.63 -14.17
CA HIS A 103 15.53 -8.25 -12.91
C HIS A 103 14.85 -7.28 -11.93
N THR A 104 15.39 -6.06 -11.77
CA THR A 104 14.79 -5.03 -10.91
C THR A 104 13.43 -4.59 -11.45
N LEU A 105 13.29 -4.48 -12.77
CA LEU A 105 12.02 -4.15 -13.40
C LEU A 105 10.97 -5.25 -13.17
N ILE A 106 11.36 -6.52 -13.29
CA ILE A 106 10.49 -7.68 -13.01
C ILE A 106 10.03 -7.67 -11.56
N LEU A 107 10.95 -7.47 -10.60
CA LEU A 107 10.59 -7.36 -9.19
C LEU A 107 9.61 -6.21 -8.94
N ILE A 108 9.86 -5.04 -9.54
CA ILE A 108 8.97 -3.90 -9.41
C ILE A 108 7.58 -4.22 -9.96
N PHE A 109 7.51 -4.88 -11.11
CA PHE A 109 6.25 -5.28 -11.73
C PHE A 109 5.43 -6.18 -10.79
N PHE A 110 6.02 -7.25 -10.24
CA PHE A 110 5.27 -8.21 -9.43
C PHE A 110 4.94 -7.70 -8.03
N PHE A 111 5.83 -6.94 -7.38
CA PHE A 111 5.65 -6.52 -5.98
C PHE A 111 5.06 -5.14 -5.80
N PHE A 112 5.07 -4.30 -6.84
CA PHE A 112 4.56 -2.93 -6.77
C PHE A 112 3.57 -2.63 -7.89
N GLY A 113 3.84 -3.05 -9.12
CA GLY A 113 2.96 -2.85 -10.27
C GLY A 113 1.64 -3.59 -10.15
N LEU A 114 1.66 -4.93 -10.04
CA LEU A 114 0.43 -5.73 -9.94
C LEU A 114 -0.39 -5.35 -8.69
N PRO A 115 0.22 -5.22 -7.49
CA PRO A 115 -0.51 -4.78 -6.31
C PRO A 115 -1.10 -3.36 -6.45
N SER A 116 -0.53 -2.47 -7.28
CA SER A 116 -1.02 -1.09 -7.44
C SER A 116 -2.48 -1.01 -7.89
N LEU A 117 -3.01 -2.04 -8.53
CA LEU A 117 -4.43 -2.12 -8.88
C LEU A 117 -5.35 -1.94 -7.69
N VAL A 118 -4.85 -2.23 -6.47
CA VAL A 118 -5.67 -2.24 -5.26
C VAL A 118 -4.97 -1.63 -4.05
N LEU A 119 -3.64 -1.65 -3.98
CA LEU A 119 -2.89 -1.16 -2.83
C LEU A 119 -1.63 -0.40 -3.22
N TRP A 120 -1.21 0.50 -2.34
CA TRP A 120 0.11 1.11 -2.41
C TRP A 120 0.93 0.77 -1.17
N PRO A 121 2.12 0.18 -1.32
CA PRO A 121 2.96 -0.11 -0.17
C PRO A 121 3.51 1.20 0.41
N TYR A 122 3.03 1.54 1.60
CA TYR A 122 3.35 2.79 2.31
C TYR A 122 4.67 2.64 3.07
N MET A 123 5.81 2.68 2.36
CA MET A 123 7.13 2.48 2.99
C MET A 123 8.27 3.29 2.36
N PHE A 124 9.17 3.83 3.18
CA PHE A 124 10.42 4.48 2.77
C PHE A 124 10.21 5.54 1.67
N HIS A 125 10.96 5.42 0.57
CA HIS A 125 10.81 6.29 -0.60
C HIS A 125 9.36 6.30 -1.11
N LEU A 126 8.59 5.21 -1.04
CA LEU A 126 7.21 5.19 -1.53
C LEU A 126 6.23 6.00 -0.67
N LYS A 127 6.63 6.41 0.54
CA LYS A 127 5.89 7.32 1.42
C LYS A 127 6.23 8.80 1.16
N GLU A 128 7.42 9.08 0.67
CA GLU A 128 7.91 10.45 0.49
C GLU A 128 7.13 11.24 -0.56
N LYS A 129 7.27 12.57 -0.54
CA LYS A 129 6.71 13.49 -1.54
C LYS A 129 5.21 13.31 -1.81
N GLN A 130 4.47 12.92 -0.77
CA GLN A 130 3.03 12.66 -0.83
C GLN A 130 2.64 11.65 -1.92
N ARG A 131 3.56 10.73 -2.29
CA ARG A 131 3.29 9.66 -3.28
C ARG A 131 2.05 8.82 -2.93
N PRO A 132 1.77 8.46 -1.66
CA PRO A 132 0.56 7.74 -1.30
C PRO A 132 -0.74 8.54 -1.56
N LEU A 133 -0.71 9.86 -1.38
CA LEU A 133 -1.84 10.73 -1.72
C LEU A 133 -2.03 10.83 -3.24
N LYS A 134 -0.94 10.91 -4.02
CA LYS A 134 -1.01 10.86 -5.48
C LYS A 134 -1.60 9.55 -5.97
N PHE A 135 -1.18 8.42 -5.41
CA PHE A 135 -1.79 7.13 -5.66
C PHE A 135 -3.29 7.16 -5.38
N LEU A 136 -3.69 7.66 -4.20
CA LEU A 136 -5.09 7.73 -3.80
C LEU A 136 -5.94 8.58 -4.76
N ILE A 137 -5.39 9.69 -5.26
CA ILE A 137 -6.04 10.53 -6.28
C ILE A 137 -6.21 9.75 -7.58
N VAL A 138 -5.18 9.05 -8.07
CA VAL A 138 -5.28 8.20 -9.27
C VAL A 138 -6.37 7.15 -9.09
N MET A 139 -6.41 6.47 -7.93
CA MET A 139 -7.43 5.47 -7.63
C MET A 139 -8.84 6.06 -7.65
N PHE A 140 -9.03 7.24 -7.05
CA PHE A 140 -10.30 7.94 -7.02
C PHE A 140 -10.76 8.35 -8.42
N VAL A 141 -9.85 8.90 -9.23
CA VAL A 141 -10.14 9.32 -10.61
C VAL A 141 -10.49 8.11 -11.47
N GLU A 142 -9.70 7.04 -11.42
CA GLU A 142 -9.97 5.83 -12.20
C GLU A 142 -11.31 5.17 -11.80
N ASN A 143 -11.60 5.04 -10.51
CA ASN A 143 -12.91 4.53 -10.07
C ASN A 143 -14.04 5.41 -10.57
N THR A 144 -13.89 6.73 -10.50
CA THR A 144 -14.90 7.68 -10.98
C THR A 144 -15.12 7.53 -12.48
N LEU A 145 -14.05 7.45 -13.29
CA LEU A 145 -14.14 7.23 -14.73
C LEU A 145 -14.84 5.91 -15.06
N MET A 146 -14.53 4.85 -14.32
CA MET A 146 -15.15 3.54 -14.51
C MET A 146 -16.63 3.53 -14.10
N ILE A 147 -17.00 4.21 -13.00
CA ILE A 147 -18.40 4.42 -12.58
C ILE A 147 -19.16 5.16 -13.68
N LEU A 148 -18.61 6.27 -14.19
CA LEU A 148 -19.24 7.06 -15.25
C LEU A 148 -19.39 6.25 -16.52
N PHE A 149 -18.32 5.57 -16.95
CA PHE A 149 -18.33 4.70 -18.12
C PHE A 149 -19.42 3.63 -17.99
N TRP A 150 -19.49 2.95 -16.85
CA TRP A 150 -20.52 1.95 -16.59
C TRP A 150 -21.93 2.56 -16.62
N TYR A 151 -22.12 3.70 -15.95
CA TYR A 151 -23.42 4.37 -15.87
C TYR A 151 -23.97 4.76 -17.25
N PHE A 152 -23.11 5.25 -18.15
CA PHE A 152 -23.52 5.68 -19.50
C PHE A 152 -23.65 4.54 -20.50
N MET A 153 -22.83 3.50 -20.37
CA MET A 153 -22.78 2.39 -21.33
C MET A 153 -23.67 1.20 -20.93
N ARG A 154 -24.29 1.23 -19.75
CA ARG A 154 -25.15 0.13 -19.31
C ARG A 154 -26.34 -0.07 -20.26
N THR A 155 -26.62 -1.33 -20.55
CA THR A 155 -27.73 -1.75 -21.40
C THR A 155 -28.89 -2.35 -20.60
N THR A 156 -28.65 -2.71 -19.34
CA THR A 156 -29.64 -3.35 -18.45
C THR A 156 -29.79 -2.60 -17.14
N ASP A 157 -31.04 -2.30 -16.76
CA ASP A 157 -31.39 -1.66 -15.48
C ASP A 157 -31.72 -2.71 -14.40
N SER A 158 -30.72 -3.47 -13.98
CA SER A 158 -30.85 -4.37 -12.83
C SER A 158 -30.75 -3.59 -11.51
N ARG A 159 -31.74 -3.76 -10.62
CA ARG A 159 -31.72 -3.17 -9.27
C ARG A 159 -30.48 -3.57 -8.46
N LYS A 160 -29.95 -4.79 -8.69
CA LYS A 160 -28.75 -5.28 -8.01
C LYS A 160 -27.51 -4.48 -8.43
N ASP A 161 -27.40 -4.16 -9.70
CA ASP A 161 -26.25 -3.47 -10.27
C ASP A 161 -26.20 -2.03 -9.78
N PHE A 162 -27.36 -1.39 -9.61
CA PHE A 162 -27.47 -0.08 -8.95
C PHE A 162 -27.05 -0.11 -7.48
N PHE A 163 -27.42 -1.15 -6.73
CA PHE A 163 -26.97 -1.30 -5.35
C PHE A 163 -25.44 -1.45 -5.29
N LEU A 164 -24.86 -2.25 -6.19
CA LEU A 164 -23.40 -2.37 -6.33
C LEU A 164 -22.74 -1.04 -6.70
N LEU A 165 -23.35 -0.25 -7.59
CA LEU A 165 -22.84 1.08 -7.95
C LEU A 165 -22.80 2.02 -6.74
N ILE A 166 -23.88 2.09 -5.96
CA ILE A 166 -23.95 2.89 -4.74
C ILE A 166 -22.89 2.41 -3.74
N LEU A 167 -22.74 1.09 -3.60
CA LEU A 167 -21.73 0.49 -2.72
C LEU A 167 -20.30 0.90 -3.15
N VAL A 168 -19.99 0.89 -4.46
CA VAL A 168 -18.68 1.38 -4.98
C VAL A 168 -18.47 2.85 -4.64
N ILE A 169 -19.49 3.70 -4.82
CA ILE A 169 -19.38 5.13 -4.52
C ILE A 169 -19.09 5.35 -3.04
N VAL A 170 -19.88 4.74 -2.15
CA VAL A 170 -19.72 4.85 -0.69
C VAL A 170 -18.34 4.34 -0.27
N THR A 171 -17.95 3.15 -0.73
CA THR A 171 -16.66 2.56 -0.35
C THR A 171 -15.47 3.35 -0.91
N THR A 172 -15.56 3.92 -2.12
CA THR A 172 -14.53 4.80 -2.68
C THR A 172 -14.36 6.06 -1.83
N VAL A 173 -15.44 6.70 -1.40
CA VAL A 173 -15.40 7.89 -0.54
C VAL A 173 -14.81 7.55 0.83
N VAL A 174 -15.30 6.48 1.48
CA VAL A 174 -14.79 6.03 2.79
C VAL A 174 -13.30 5.70 2.70
N ALA A 175 -12.87 4.98 1.65
CA ALA A 175 -11.47 4.64 1.43
C ALA A 175 -10.61 5.89 1.31
N THR A 176 -11.05 6.85 0.51
CA THR A 176 -10.34 8.12 0.26
C THR A 176 -10.19 8.92 1.54
N LEU A 177 -11.26 9.07 2.33
CA LEU A 177 -11.23 9.82 3.58
C LEU A 177 -10.32 9.15 4.62
N PHE A 178 -10.53 7.85 4.87
CA PHE A 178 -9.81 7.13 5.94
C PHE A 178 -8.33 6.97 5.61
N LEU A 179 -7.97 6.67 4.36
CA LEU A 179 -6.56 6.57 3.95
C LEU A 179 -5.88 7.93 3.93
N SER A 180 -6.58 9.00 3.53
CA SER A 180 -6.01 10.35 3.61
C SER A 180 -5.68 10.72 5.06
N LEU A 181 -6.61 10.49 5.99
CA LEU A 181 -6.37 10.71 7.42
C LEU A 181 -5.23 9.83 7.94
N TYR A 182 -5.21 8.54 7.60
CA TYR A 182 -4.12 7.63 7.96
C TYR A 182 -2.76 8.16 7.49
N PHE A 183 -2.64 8.58 6.22
CA PHE A 183 -1.39 9.07 5.66
C PHE A 183 -0.95 10.40 6.26
N CYS A 184 -1.89 11.27 6.65
CA CYS A 184 -1.60 12.54 7.32
C CYS A 184 -1.21 12.37 8.80
N CYS A 185 -1.82 11.42 9.50
CA CYS A 185 -1.55 11.16 10.92
C CYS A 185 -0.29 10.34 11.16
N LYS A 186 0.24 9.64 10.15
CA LYS A 186 1.40 8.75 10.32
C LYS A 186 2.72 9.55 10.32
N PRO A 187 3.56 9.44 11.36
CA PRO A 187 4.79 10.23 11.47
C PRO A 187 5.80 9.83 10.38
N SER A 188 6.58 10.80 9.87
CA SER A 188 7.43 10.62 8.69
C SER A 188 8.60 9.65 8.89
N LYS A 189 9.26 9.66 10.07
CA LYS A 189 10.53 8.98 10.34
C LYS A 189 10.44 7.55 10.91
N VAL A 190 9.23 7.03 11.17
CA VAL A 190 9.06 5.71 11.82
C VAL A 190 9.75 4.59 11.04
N ASP A 191 9.66 4.64 9.72
CA ASP A 191 10.27 3.67 8.79
C ASP A 191 11.79 3.56 8.97
N GLN A 192 12.48 4.66 9.27
CA GLN A 192 13.92 4.71 9.44
C GLN A 192 14.36 4.09 10.76
N VAL A 193 13.56 4.23 11.82
CA VAL A 193 13.80 3.59 13.12
C VAL A 193 13.69 2.07 12.98
N VAL A 194 12.64 1.59 12.30
CA VAL A 194 12.45 0.16 12.06
C VAL A 194 13.58 -0.43 11.21
N LEU A 195 14.01 0.27 10.16
CA LEU A 195 15.14 -0.16 9.33
C LEU A 195 16.45 -0.24 10.12
N HIS A 196 16.66 0.68 11.06
CA HIS A 196 17.81 0.61 11.97
C HIS A 196 17.74 -0.65 12.83
N ASP A 197 16.61 -0.91 13.49
CA ASP A 197 16.46 -2.10 14.33
C ASP A 197 16.61 -3.42 13.57
N MET A 198 16.15 -3.48 12.31
CA MET A 198 16.41 -4.61 11.40
C MET A 198 17.89 -4.87 11.17
N ARG A 199 18.66 -3.82 10.92
CA ARG A 199 20.07 -3.97 10.53
C ARG A 199 20.96 -4.34 11.73
N TYR A 200 20.59 -3.88 12.92
CA TYR A 200 21.48 -3.89 14.08
C TYR A 200 20.97 -4.70 15.29
N THR A 201 19.69 -5.08 15.34
CA THR A 201 19.12 -5.75 16.53
C THR A 201 18.51 -7.11 16.20
N ASP A 202 17.66 -7.23 15.19
CA ASP A 202 16.96 -8.48 14.86
C ASP A 202 16.69 -8.59 13.36
N LYS A 203 17.42 -9.48 12.67
CA LYS A 203 17.30 -9.63 11.20
C LYS A 203 16.17 -10.57 10.78
N GLU A 204 15.72 -11.47 11.65
CA GLU A 204 14.81 -12.57 11.28
C GLU A 204 13.33 -12.22 11.51
N SER A 205 13.05 -11.18 12.29
CA SER A 205 11.70 -10.81 12.73
C SER A 205 10.86 -10.03 11.70
N TYR A 206 11.46 -9.61 10.59
CA TYR A 206 10.82 -8.61 9.72
C TYR A 206 10.43 -9.10 8.32
N GLY A 207 9.24 -8.67 7.88
CA GLY A 207 8.53 -9.24 6.74
C GLY A 207 9.14 -8.94 5.36
N ILE A 208 8.80 -9.83 4.42
CA ILE A 208 9.25 -9.88 3.02
C ILE A 208 9.19 -8.52 2.27
N TYR A 209 8.22 -7.66 2.55
CA TYR A 209 8.12 -6.33 1.92
C TYR A 209 9.32 -5.41 2.21
N PHE A 210 9.92 -5.52 3.40
CA PHE A 210 11.12 -4.75 3.74
C PHE A 210 12.32 -5.20 2.91
N GLU A 211 12.49 -6.50 2.75
CA GLU A 211 13.56 -7.09 1.94
C GLU A 211 13.44 -6.64 0.48
N PHE A 212 12.23 -6.65 -0.10
CA PHE A 212 12.03 -6.12 -1.45
C PHE A 212 12.31 -4.63 -1.55
N CYS A 213 11.91 -3.83 -0.57
CA CYS A 213 12.23 -2.41 -0.56
C CYS A 213 13.75 -2.18 -0.45
N ASP A 214 14.48 -2.98 0.33
CA ASP A 214 15.94 -2.91 0.43
C ASP A 214 16.63 -3.34 -0.87
N ILE A 215 16.13 -4.39 -1.53
CA ILE A 215 16.65 -4.83 -2.83
C ILE A 215 16.47 -3.74 -3.89
N VAL A 216 15.27 -3.17 -3.98
CA VAL A 216 14.85 -2.22 -5.03
C VAL A 216 15.38 -0.80 -4.78
N PHE A 217 15.23 -0.27 -3.58
CA PHE A 217 15.58 1.12 -3.26
C PHE A 217 16.93 1.27 -2.58
N ASN A 218 17.55 0.17 -2.13
CA ASN A 218 18.80 0.15 -1.39
C ASN A 218 18.77 1.08 -0.18
N LEU A 219 18.04 0.65 0.85
CA LEU A 219 17.65 1.50 1.95
C LEU A 219 18.85 1.77 2.85
N ASN A 220 19.19 3.04 3.05
CA ASN A 220 20.19 3.44 4.05
C ASN A 220 19.51 4.05 5.26
N VAL A 221 20.07 3.76 6.44
CA VAL A 221 19.69 4.46 7.68
C VAL A 221 20.24 5.88 7.61
N GLN A 222 19.36 6.86 7.76
CA GLN A 222 19.75 8.27 7.82
C GLN A 222 20.67 8.54 9.02
N LYS A 223 21.75 9.31 8.80
CA LYS A 223 22.76 9.61 9.85
C LYS A 223 22.13 10.21 11.11
N GLU A 224 21.21 11.17 10.94
CA GLU A 224 20.48 11.82 12.04
C GLU A 224 19.72 10.81 12.92
N VAL A 225 19.09 9.80 12.31
CA VAL A 225 18.33 8.77 13.04
C VAL A 225 19.28 7.83 13.77
N LYS A 226 20.40 7.47 13.13
CA LYS A 226 21.44 6.66 13.75
C LYS A 226 22.03 7.37 14.97
N GLU A 227 22.46 8.61 14.81
CA GLU A 227 23.05 9.44 15.88
C GLU A 227 22.07 9.62 17.04
N LEU A 228 20.79 9.89 16.77
CA LEU A 228 19.77 10.04 17.80
C LEU A 228 19.50 8.73 18.57
N LEU A 229 19.46 7.60 17.87
CA LEU A 229 19.25 6.29 18.49
C LEU A 229 20.47 5.83 19.29
N ASP A 230 21.67 6.13 18.82
CA ASP A 230 22.92 5.88 19.55
C ASP A 230 22.92 6.68 20.88
N VAL A 231 22.54 7.97 20.84
CA VAL A 231 22.39 8.82 22.04
C VAL A 231 21.34 8.27 23.02
N ILE A 232 20.19 7.81 22.51
CA ILE A 232 19.11 7.23 23.34
C ILE A 232 19.56 5.92 24.00
N ARG A 233 20.34 5.08 23.30
CA ARG A 233 20.88 3.83 23.88
C ARG A 233 21.96 4.08 24.93
N GLU A 234 22.78 5.10 24.73
CA GLU A 234 23.77 5.53 25.73
C GLU A 234 23.11 6.18 26.95
N ASN A 235 21.91 6.73 26.80
CA ASN A 235 21.17 7.43 27.87
C ASN A 235 19.71 6.95 27.97
N PRO A 236 19.47 5.72 28.45
CA PRO A 236 18.13 5.13 28.51
C PRO A 236 17.13 5.95 29.35
N GLU A 237 17.62 6.77 30.28
CA GLU A 237 16.82 7.69 31.10
C GLU A 237 16.07 8.78 30.30
N LEU A 238 16.45 9.04 29.04
CA LEU A 238 15.76 9.98 28.17
C LEU A 238 14.42 9.45 27.63
N THR A 239 14.16 8.15 27.74
CA THR A 239 12.95 7.50 27.18
C THR A 239 11.87 7.20 28.21
N THR A 240 12.19 7.25 29.50
CA THR A 240 11.21 7.09 30.57
C THR A 240 10.65 8.45 30.97
N PRO A 241 9.32 8.67 30.90
CA PRO A 241 8.74 9.83 31.56
C PRO A 241 9.09 9.71 33.05
N LYS A 242 9.77 10.73 33.60
CA LYS A 242 9.93 10.85 35.06
C LYS A 242 8.54 10.91 35.65
N ILE A 243 8.03 9.76 36.11
CA ILE A 243 6.92 9.72 37.04
C ILE A 243 7.49 10.38 38.29
N SER A 244 7.24 11.67 38.43
CA SER A 244 7.54 12.42 39.64
C SER A 244 6.62 11.86 40.72
N THR A 245 7.09 10.85 41.43
CA THR A 245 6.58 10.47 42.73
C THR A 245 6.96 11.60 43.69
N GLN A 246 6.21 12.70 43.63
CA GLN A 246 6.09 13.64 44.74
C GLN A 246 4.75 13.34 45.43
N ALA A 247 4.77 12.32 46.27
CA ALA A 247 3.82 12.19 47.36
C ALA A 247 4.64 12.34 48.65
N SER A 248 4.73 13.57 49.13
CA SER A 248 5.03 13.92 50.51
C SER A 248 3.71 14.12 51.24
#